data_AF-A0A225WVX8-F1
#
_entry.id   AF-A0A225WVX8-F1
#
_cell.length_a   1.000
_cell.length_b   1.000
_cell.length_c   1.000
_cell.angle_alpha   90.00
_cell.angle_beta   90.00
_cell.angle_gamma   90.00
#
_symmetry.space_group_name_H-M   'P 1'
#
loop_
_entity.id
_entity.type
_entity.pdbx_description
1 polymer ?
#
loop_
_entity_poly.entity_id
_entity_poly.type
_entity_poly.pdbx_seq_one_letter_code
_entity_poly.pdbx_strand_id
1 'polypeptide(L)'
;MDCNLDPIWEEFSEFRPKSDTKQHPDMSCIHYHGVIMKHIPDAICSPYQLWPSTTPKRDLSKAEEKKFQLDIALAIYTSAITFRVINNPYMRRALTRCCPVMILPTGHALATTFLNMAYTTEKGRLGESLRRQPQLIIGTEGWSNINRGAL
;
A
#
# COMPACT_ATOMS: atom_id res chain seq x y z
N MET A 1 -38.91 7.89 2.22
CA MET A 1 -38.27 8.20 0.92
C MET A 1 -37.00 7.38 0.88
N ASP A 2 -37.01 6.38 0.01
CA ASP A 2 -36.01 5.32 -0.08
C ASP A 2 -34.69 5.85 -0.64
N CYS A 3 -33.61 5.64 0.12
CA CYS A 3 -32.25 5.76 -0.41
C CYS A 3 -31.79 4.37 -0.83
N ASN A 4 -32.01 4.07 -2.11
CA ASN A 4 -31.48 2.90 -2.79
C ASN A 4 -29.94 3.03 -2.82
N LEU A 5 -29.25 2.22 -2.01
CA LEU A 5 -27.80 2.07 -2.06
C LEU A 5 -27.49 1.01 -3.12
N ASP A 6 -26.87 1.42 -4.22
CA ASP A 6 -26.38 0.47 -5.23
C ASP A 6 -25.47 -0.60 -4.57
N PRO A 7 -25.74 -1.90 -4.78
CA PRO A 7 -25.03 -3.00 -4.12
C PRO A 7 -23.78 -3.39 -4.93
N ILE A 8 -22.81 -2.47 -5.08
CA ILE A 8 -21.52 -2.81 -5.72
C ILE A 8 -20.59 -3.54 -4.74
N TRP A 9 -20.87 -3.46 -3.44
CA TRP A 9 -20.02 -4.04 -2.40
C TRP A 9 -20.37 -5.49 -2.02
N GLU A 10 -21.49 -6.04 -2.48
CA GLU A 10 -21.82 -7.45 -2.23
C GLU A 10 -21.01 -8.42 -3.12
N GLU A 11 -20.50 -7.95 -4.27
CA GLU A 11 -19.87 -8.82 -5.28
C GLU A 11 -18.44 -9.28 -4.91
N PHE A 12 -17.84 -8.73 -3.85
CA PHE A 12 -16.52 -9.17 -3.37
C PHE A 12 -16.57 -10.06 -2.11
N SER A 13 -17.77 -10.37 -1.61
CA SER A 13 -17.95 -11.12 -0.35
C SER A 13 -17.88 -12.63 -0.49
N GLU A 14 -18.00 -13.17 -1.71
CA GLU A 14 -18.02 -14.62 -1.93
C GLU A 14 -16.93 -15.07 -2.89
N PHE A 15 -15.68 -14.98 -2.44
CA PHE A 15 -14.68 -15.95 -2.90
C PHE A 15 -14.95 -17.29 -2.18
N ARG A 16 -16.01 -18.00 -2.59
CA ARG A 16 -16.19 -19.40 -2.17
C ARG A 16 -15.13 -20.24 -2.88
N PRO A 17 -14.17 -20.88 -2.19
CA PRO A 17 -13.33 -21.86 -2.83
C PRO A 17 -14.25 -22.96 -3.41
N LYS A 18 -14.04 -23.31 -4.69
CA LYS A 18 -14.73 -24.45 -5.31
C LYS A 18 -14.47 -25.68 -4.44
N SER A 19 -15.52 -26.39 -4.07
CA SER A 19 -15.54 -27.50 -3.09
C SER A 19 -14.68 -28.71 -3.43
N ASP A 20 -14.00 -28.72 -4.58
CA ASP A 20 -13.40 -29.94 -5.15
C ASP A 20 -11.86 -29.93 -5.19
N THR A 21 -11.20 -28.94 -4.56
CA THR A 21 -9.74 -29.00 -4.40
C THR A 21 -9.37 -29.90 -3.23
N LYS A 22 -8.84 -31.09 -3.56
CA LYS A 22 -8.21 -32.04 -2.64
C LYS A 22 -7.35 -31.32 -1.60
N GLN A 23 -7.75 -31.45 -0.34
CA GLN A 23 -7.02 -30.92 0.81
C GLN A 23 -5.68 -31.66 0.92
N HIS A 24 -4.57 -30.92 0.82
CA HIS A 24 -3.23 -31.47 1.00
C HIS A 24 -3.03 -31.80 2.49
N PRO A 25 -2.48 -32.97 2.88
CA PRO A 25 -2.44 -33.41 4.28
C PRO A 25 -1.58 -32.53 5.21
N ASP A 26 -0.78 -31.61 4.67
CA ASP A 26 0.19 -30.81 5.44
C ASP A 26 -0.15 -29.31 5.52
N MET A 27 -1.36 -28.89 5.14
CA MET A 27 -1.78 -27.48 5.25
C MET A 27 -3.00 -27.36 6.17
N SER A 28 -2.75 -27.32 7.48
CA SER A 28 -3.72 -26.75 8.42
C SER A 28 -3.64 -25.22 8.36
N CYS A 29 -4.41 -24.61 7.46
CA CYS A 29 -4.65 -23.18 7.52
C CYS A 29 -5.46 -22.88 8.80
N ILE A 30 -4.78 -22.40 9.84
CA ILE A 30 -5.47 -21.81 10.99
C ILE A 30 -6.04 -20.47 10.51
N HIS A 31 -7.30 -20.46 10.12
CA HIS A 31 -8.02 -19.21 9.90
C HIS A 31 -8.20 -18.50 11.24
N TYR A 32 -7.40 -17.44 11.47
CA TYR A 32 -7.68 -16.46 12.51
C TYR A 32 -8.91 -15.64 12.12
N HIS A 33 -10.10 -16.21 12.32
CA HIS A 33 -11.32 -15.42 12.46
C HIS A 33 -11.36 -14.86 13.88
N GLY A 34 -10.80 -13.66 14.06
CA GLY A 34 -10.79 -13.05 15.39
C GLY A 34 -9.94 -11.81 15.53
N VAL A 35 -10.16 -10.80 14.68
CA VAL A 35 -9.89 -9.42 15.11
C VAL A 35 -11.24 -8.82 15.49
N ILE A 36 -11.59 -8.93 16.77
CA ILE A 36 -12.60 -8.06 17.36
C ILE A 36 -12.00 -6.66 17.28
N MET A 37 -12.44 -5.86 16.30
CA MET A 37 -12.26 -4.41 16.36
C MET A 37 -12.96 -3.96 17.63
N LYS A 38 -12.18 -3.61 18.66
CA LYS A 38 -12.71 -2.91 19.83
C LYS A 38 -13.40 -1.65 19.32
N HIS A 39 -14.69 -1.58 19.57
CA HIS A 39 -15.55 -0.43 19.39
C HIS A 39 -14.83 0.81 19.96
N ILE A 40 -14.43 1.73 19.09
CA ILE A 40 -14.09 3.09 19.51
C ILE A 40 -15.45 3.77 19.71
N PRO A 41 -15.80 4.24 20.92
CA PRO A 41 -17.09 4.86 21.15
C PRO A 41 -17.11 6.24 20.48
N ASP A 42 -18.14 6.45 19.67
CA ASP A 42 -18.77 7.71 19.27
C ASP A 42 -17.91 8.98 19.38
N ALA A 43 -17.18 9.27 18.31
CA ALA A 43 -16.70 10.63 18.04
C ALA A 43 -17.06 11.01 16.60
N ILE A 44 -18.31 11.47 16.45
CA ILE A 44 -18.77 12.47 15.47
C ILE A 44 -18.45 12.15 14.01
N CYS A 45 -19.33 11.36 13.38
CA CYS A 45 -19.65 11.57 11.97
C CYS A 45 -20.24 12.98 11.81
N SER A 46 -19.47 13.92 11.27
CA SER A 46 -20.03 15.10 10.62
C SER A 46 -20.05 14.83 9.11
N PRO A 47 -21.23 14.74 8.46
CA PRO A 47 -21.31 14.31 7.06
C PRO A 47 -20.95 15.41 6.05
N TYR A 48 -20.66 16.64 6.48
CA TYR A 48 -20.26 17.74 5.59
C TYR A 48 -19.35 18.74 6.32
N GLN A 49 -18.08 18.40 6.53
CA GLN A 49 -17.08 19.45 6.66
C GLN A 49 -16.60 19.81 5.26
N LEU A 50 -17.22 20.84 4.67
CA LEU A 50 -16.58 21.68 3.67
C LEU A 50 -15.22 22.10 4.26
N TRP A 51 -14.15 21.45 3.84
CA TRP A 51 -12.81 21.93 4.14
C TRP A 51 -12.64 23.27 3.43
N PRO A 52 -12.12 24.31 4.09
CA PRO A 52 -11.92 25.60 3.44
C PRO A 52 -10.98 25.38 2.24
N SER A 53 -11.51 25.60 1.05
CA SER A 53 -10.86 25.43 -0.26
C SER A 53 -9.84 26.53 -0.57
N THR A 54 -9.30 27.17 0.45
CA THR A 54 -8.24 28.17 0.34
C THR A 54 -7.04 27.69 1.13
N THR A 55 -6.33 26.70 0.59
CA THR A 55 -4.95 26.47 0.99
C THR A 55 -4.13 27.70 0.56
N PRO A 56 -3.37 28.35 1.47
CA PRO A 56 -2.44 29.38 1.06
C PRO A 56 -1.49 28.82 0.00
N LYS A 57 -1.24 29.58 -1.07
CA LYS A 57 -0.25 29.27 -2.10
C LYS A 57 1.14 29.34 -1.47
N ARG A 58 1.51 28.30 -0.72
CA ARG A 58 2.86 28.13 -0.18
C ARG A 58 3.67 27.44 -1.26
N ASP A 59 4.66 28.14 -1.81
CA ASP A 59 5.65 27.50 -2.66
C ASP A 59 6.42 26.48 -1.83
N LEU A 60 6.43 25.23 -2.30
CA LEU A 60 7.20 24.15 -1.69
C LEU A 60 8.67 24.33 -2.06
N SER A 61 9.55 24.17 -1.07
CA SER A 61 10.97 24.07 -1.36
C SER A 61 11.26 22.76 -2.13
N LYS A 62 12.29 22.77 -2.97
CA LYS A 62 12.75 21.55 -3.67
C LYS A 62 13.07 20.39 -2.71
N ALA A 63 13.49 20.71 -1.48
CA ALA A 63 13.78 19.72 -0.46
C ALA A 63 12.50 19.06 0.08
N GLU A 64 11.46 19.84 0.35
CA GLU A 64 10.15 19.33 0.78
C GLU A 64 9.49 18.49 -0.33
N GLU A 65 9.55 18.95 -1.59
CA GLU A 65 9.04 18.20 -2.74
C GLU A 65 9.75 16.83 -2.86
N LYS A 66 11.08 16.84 -2.84
CA LYS A 66 11.88 15.61 -2.93
C LYS A 66 11.57 14.67 -1.78
N LYS A 67 11.38 15.20 -0.57
CA LYS A 67 11.02 14.39 0.62
C LYS A 67 9.66 13.73 0.42
N PHE A 68 8.64 14.47 -0.01
CA PHE A 68 7.31 13.88 -0.23
C PHE A 68 7.33 12.82 -1.34
N GLN A 69 8.05 13.07 -2.44
CA GLN A 69 8.18 12.09 -3.53
C GLN A 69 8.89 10.82 -3.05
N LEU A 70 9.87 10.94 -2.14
CA LEU A 70 10.49 9.80 -1.46
C LEU A 70 9.50 9.07 -0.55
N ASP A 71 8.67 9.78 0.21
CA ASP A 71 7.66 9.17 1.08
C ASP A 71 6.64 8.34 0.27
N ILE A 72 6.22 8.83 -0.90
CA ILE A 72 5.41 8.04 -1.85
C ILE A 72 6.16 6.76 -2.25
N ALA A 73 7.43 6.88 -2.65
CA ALA A 73 8.20 5.74 -3.12
C ALA A 73 8.42 4.69 -2.02
N LEU A 74 8.69 5.11 -0.79
CA LEU A 74 8.77 4.24 0.37
C LEU A 74 7.45 3.50 0.58
N ALA A 75 6.32 4.21 0.61
CA ALA A 75 5.01 3.60 0.79
C ALA A 75 4.69 2.54 -0.27
N ILE A 76 5.02 2.82 -1.55
CA ILE A 76 4.82 1.88 -2.65
C ILE A 76 5.77 0.67 -2.50
N TYR A 77 7.05 0.92 -2.20
CA TYR A 77 8.06 -0.12 -2.06
C TYR A 77 7.76 -1.08 -0.91
N THR A 78 7.48 -0.55 0.29
CA THR A 78 7.21 -1.37 1.49
C THR A 78 5.89 -2.12 1.42
N SER A 79 4.93 -1.60 0.65
CA SER A 79 3.62 -2.24 0.46
C SER A 79 3.58 -3.19 -0.73
N ALA A 80 4.71 -3.40 -1.43
CA ALA A 80 4.79 -4.19 -2.66
C ALA A 80 3.77 -3.78 -3.74
N ILE A 81 3.40 -2.49 -3.78
CA ILE A 81 2.47 -1.96 -4.77
C ILE A 81 3.24 -1.68 -6.07
N THR A 82 2.60 -1.88 -7.21
CA THR A 82 3.23 -1.56 -8.51
C THR A 82 3.34 -0.03 -8.70
N PHE A 83 4.46 0.47 -9.25
CA PHE A 83 4.62 1.91 -9.53
C PHE A 83 3.57 2.47 -10.50
N ARG A 84 2.90 1.60 -11.28
CA ARG A 84 1.79 1.99 -12.15
C ARG A 84 0.65 2.67 -11.39
N VAL A 85 0.52 2.43 -10.08
CA VAL A 85 -0.48 3.06 -9.22
C VAL A 85 -0.43 4.60 -9.29
N ILE A 86 0.74 5.21 -9.52
CA ILE A 86 0.88 6.68 -9.60
C ILE A 86 0.23 7.28 -10.84
N ASN A 87 -0.03 6.45 -11.85
CA ASN A 87 -0.71 6.84 -13.08
C ASN A 87 -2.23 6.62 -12.98
N ASN A 88 -2.72 5.96 -11.93
CA ASN A 88 -4.15 5.79 -11.71
C ASN A 88 -4.80 7.15 -11.38
N PRO A 89 -5.86 7.57 -12.09
CA PRO A 89 -6.45 8.89 -11.91
C PRO A 89 -7.06 9.11 -10.52
N TYR A 90 -7.58 8.06 -9.87
CA TYR A 90 -8.11 8.14 -8.50
C TYR A 90 -6.98 8.35 -7.48
N MET A 91 -5.87 7.61 -7.63
CA MET A 91 -4.69 7.77 -6.79
C MET A 91 -4.10 9.18 -6.93
N ARG A 92 -3.97 9.66 -8.17
CA ARG A 92 -3.49 11.03 -8.42
C ARG A 92 -4.38 12.07 -7.75
N ARG A 93 -5.70 11.96 -7.89
CA ARG A 93 -6.64 12.86 -7.21
C ARG A 93 -6.50 12.81 -5.69
N ALA A 94 -6.35 11.62 -5.11
CA ALA A 94 -6.16 11.47 -3.67
C ALA A 94 -4.87 12.16 -3.20
N LEU A 95 -3.74 11.90 -3.87
CA LEU A 95 -2.45 12.50 -3.52
C LEU A 95 -2.44 14.03 -3.74
N THR A 96 -3.05 14.51 -4.81
CA THR A 96 -3.21 15.96 -5.05
C THR A 96 -4.11 16.62 -4.01
N ARG A 97 -5.13 15.93 -3.47
CA ARG A 97 -5.91 16.47 -2.34
C ARG A 97 -5.08 16.57 -1.07
N CYS A 98 -4.20 15.60 -0.81
CA CYS A 98 -3.28 15.64 0.33
C CYS A 98 -2.25 16.77 0.20
N CYS A 99 -1.75 17.03 -1.01
CA CYS A 99 -0.80 18.11 -1.27
C CYS A 99 -1.05 18.75 -2.65
N PRO A 100 -1.88 19.81 -2.72
CA PRO A 100 -2.29 20.41 -4.00
C PRO A 100 -1.16 21.10 -4.76
N VAL A 101 -0.16 21.61 -4.04
CA VAL A 101 0.93 22.40 -4.63
C VAL A 101 2.04 21.50 -5.21
N MET A 102 2.08 20.23 -4.82
CA MET A 102 3.17 19.34 -5.19
C MET A 102 2.95 18.68 -6.55
N ILE A 103 4.01 18.67 -7.36
CA ILE A 103 4.07 17.87 -8.59
C ILE A 103 4.27 16.39 -8.23
N LEU A 104 3.33 15.54 -8.62
CA LEU A 104 3.42 14.10 -8.40
C LEU A 104 4.54 13.49 -9.26
N PRO A 105 5.29 12.51 -8.71
CA PRO A 105 6.37 11.87 -9.46
C PRO A 105 5.80 11.04 -10.61
N THR A 106 6.59 10.89 -11.67
CA THR A 106 6.26 9.97 -12.76
C THR A 106 6.56 8.53 -12.34
N GLY A 107 5.88 7.55 -12.96
CA GLY A 107 6.20 6.14 -12.72
C GLY A 107 7.67 5.81 -13.02
N HIS A 108 8.29 6.49 -14.00
CA HIS A 108 9.70 6.33 -14.31
C HIS A 108 10.61 6.89 -13.19
N ALA A 109 10.32 8.09 -12.67
CA ALA A 109 11.07 8.66 -11.56
C ALA A 109 10.98 7.78 -10.30
N LEU A 110 9.79 7.21 -10.05
CA LEU A 110 9.59 6.22 -8.98
C LEU A 110 10.44 4.97 -9.19
N ALA A 111 10.42 4.40 -10.39
CA ALA A 111 11.13 3.16 -10.71
C ALA A 111 12.66 3.30 -10.80
N THR A 112 13.20 4.52 -10.78
CA THR A 112 14.64 4.78 -10.94
C THR A 112 15.21 5.47 -9.71
N THR A 113 15.17 6.80 -9.68
CA THR A 113 15.78 7.62 -8.64
C THR A 113 15.19 7.31 -7.27
N PHE A 114 13.85 7.31 -7.16
CA PHE A 114 13.21 7.15 -5.86
C PHE A 114 13.18 5.70 -5.37
N LEU A 115 13.15 4.70 -6.25
CA LEU A 115 13.30 3.30 -5.87
C LEU A 115 14.66 3.04 -5.22
N ASN A 116 15.74 3.53 -5.84
CA ASN A 116 17.08 3.37 -5.27
C ASN A 116 17.17 4.03 -3.89
N MET A 117 16.61 5.23 -3.74
CA MET A 117 16.58 5.92 -2.45
C MET A 117 15.75 5.15 -1.42
N ALA A 118 14.54 4.71 -1.78
CA ALA A 118 13.67 3.92 -0.90
C ALA A 118 14.34 2.61 -0.46
N TYR A 119 15.01 1.91 -1.39
CA TYR A 119 15.79 0.72 -1.08
C TYR A 119 16.93 1.01 -0.10
N THR A 120 17.72 2.07 -0.34
CA THR A 120 18.82 2.44 0.57
C THR A 120 18.30 2.82 1.95
N THR A 121 17.21 3.58 2.03
CA THR A 121 16.57 3.97 3.28
C THR A 121 16.06 2.76 4.05
N GLU A 122 15.27 1.89 3.42
CA GLU A 122 14.73 0.70 4.08
C GLU A 122 15.82 -0.33 4.43
N LYS A 123 16.84 -0.49 3.59
CA LYS A 123 18.02 -1.32 3.91
C LYS A 123 18.75 -0.81 5.14
N GLY A 124 18.92 0.50 5.28
CA GLY A 124 19.51 1.11 6.48
C GLY A 124 18.69 0.83 7.73
N ARG A 125 17.38 1.12 7.67
CA ARG A 125 16.42 0.87 8.77
C ARG A 125 16.38 -0.59 9.19
N LEU A 126 16.33 -1.50 8.21
CA LEU A 126 16.36 -2.94 8.46
C LEU A 126 17.70 -3.36 9.05
N GLY A 127 18.82 -2.88 8.51
CA GLY A 127 20.16 -3.17 9.02
C GLY A 127 20.34 -2.78 10.48
N GLU A 128 19.83 -1.62 10.90
CA GLU A 128 19.83 -1.21 12.31
C GLU A 128 18.95 -2.11 13.17
N SER A 129 17.78 -2.49 12.67
CA SER A 129 16.85 -3.39 13.38
C SER A 129 17.45 -4.78 13.57
N LEU A 130 18.14 -5.30 12.56
CA LEU A 130 18.81 -6.60 12.57
C LEU A 130 20.01 -6.64 13.52
N ARG A 131 20.80 -5.56 13.59
CA ARG A 131 21.95 -5.46 14.53
C ARG A 131 21.54 -5.56 15.99
N ARG A 132 20.29 -5.22 16.31
CA ARG A 132 19.75 -5.29 17.68
C ARG A 132 19.20 -6.68 18.01
N GLN A 133 19.10 -7.59 17.05
CA GLN A 133 18.58 -8.93 17.30
C GLN A 133 19.69 -9.85 17.81
N PRO A 134 19.49 -10.58 18.93
CA PRO A 134 20.49 -11.49 19.48
C PRO A 134 20.67 -12.76 18.63
N GLN A 135 19.66 -13.11 17.85
CA GLN A 135 19.63 -14.29 16.99
C GLN A 135 18.93 -13.94 15.68
N LEU A 136 19.44 -14.47 14.58
CA LEU A 136 18.87 -14.32 13.25
C LEU A 136 18.69 -15.72 12.64
N ILE A 137 17.50 -15.98 12.12
CA ILE A 137 17.23 -17.19 11.35
C ILE A 137 17.05 -16.78 9.90
N ILE A 138 17.77 -17.43 8.99
CA ILE A 138 17.67 -17.21 7.55
C ILE A 138 16.95 -18.42 6.95
N GLY A 139 15.74 -18.20 6.44
CA GLY A 139 15.04 -19.17 5.59
C GLY A 139 15.38 -18.93 4.13
N THR A 140 15.73 -19.98 3.40
CA THR A 140 15.92 -19.93 1.95
C THR A 140 14.84 -20.77 1.29
N GLU A 141 14.01 -20.13 0.47
CA GLU A 141 13.05 -20.84 -0.39
C GLU A 141 13.59 -20.90 -1.81
N GLY A 142 13.70 -22.12 -2.34
CA GLY A 142 14.07 -22.36 -3.74
C GLY A 142 12.82 -22.52 -4.58
N TRP A 143 12.69 -21.71 -5.64
CA TRP A 143 11.63 -21.85 -6.64
C TRP A 143 12.25 -21.97 -8.04
N SER A 144 11.76 -22.91 -8.84
CA SER A 144 12.16 -23.09 -10.24
C SER A 144 11.07 -22.57 -11.17
N ASN A 145 11.46 -21.83 -12.21
CA ASN A 145 10.51 -21.32 -13.19
C ASN A 145 10.24 -22.37 -14.29
N ILE A 146 9.05 -22.98 -14.24
CA ILE A 146 8.60 -23.99 -15.21
C ILE A 146 8.52 -23.48 -16.66
N ASN A 147 8.44 -22.15 -16.86
CA ASN A 147 8.32 -21.54 -18.19
C ASN A 147 9.67 -21.29 -18.88
N ARG A 148 10.81 -21.64 -18.26
CA ARG A 148 12.15 -21.51 -18.88
C ARG A 148 12.61 -22.74 -19.68
N GLY A 149 11.81 -23.81 -19.73
CA GLY A 149 12.15 -25.07 -20.39
C GLY A 149 11.79 -25.17 -21.88
N ALA A 150 11.22 -24.13 -22.47
CA ALA A 150 10.87 -24.10 -23.90
C ALA A 150 11.72 -23.05 -24.62
N LEU A 151 12.96 -23.43 -24.96
CA LEU A 151 13.81 -22.76 -25.95
C LEU A 151 14.20 -23.78 -27.01
#